data_AF-A0A084QZZ2-F1
#
_entry.id   AF-A0A084QZZ2-F1
#
_cell.length_a   1.000
_cell.length_b   1.000
_cell.length_c   1.000
_cell.angle_alpha   90.00
_cell.angle_beta   90.00
_cell.angle_gamma   90.00
#
_symmetry.space_group_name_H-M   'P 1'
#
loop_
_entity.id
_entity.type
_entity.pdbx_description
1 polymer ?
#
loop_
_entity_poly.entity_id
_entity_poly.type
_entity_poly.pdbx_seq_one_letter_code
_entity_poly.pdbx_strand_id
1 'polypeptide(L)'
;MAAVCLDIAVEHRIERLFKPVNHSRGDRSQHVELIAARGVGLGKSPHSPEVRVTKELAGPPTKGGIAIILQQPRDNHPFDKGLDAVINDCPSLSTLADVYKTVSKGTLDIRTDVTVVDLLSYLPDKAKGLDENTLTEAFRTLTDMIREKEPEVLLCAGKVFALPGTKVYKCKGEAFKFESIGVGKQFDKGRMPLRARIRKGAYQFVMVPRVNGFHPSHAVNYRQEFSVLRQLQLLIAAETCGRLRNDWKNQKWMDELRTNCQAISEPQETVERTLWDFQESYCSILDELRGSVHLLITDHSFRKASAGMVYDKLLKSNVTRYSNDASLALREMAKRNSSNNYSLTKAITWTQYFAEACQVDIDDEGNEAGFLAYAKDMVLNISGCILNQSSRCKGSRADTGVRGLEAACKTFLDFAKNVELLLGELLQKKEANGMDELAGMLSNVSLGRVAA
;
A
#
# COMPACT_ATOMS: atom_id res chain seq x y z
N MET A 1 14.35 0.15 13.73
CA MET A 1 14.66 0.37 12.30
C MET A 1 13.34 0.57 11.60
N ALA A 2 13.15 1.67 10.86
CA ALA A 2 11.93 1.90 10.09
C ALA A 2 11.77 0.80 9.04
N ALA A 3 10.55 0.30 8.91
CA ALA A 3 10.24 -0.77 7.98
C ALA A 3 10.29 -0.25 6.53
N VAL A 4 10.74 -1.11 5.61
CA VAL A 4 10.60 -0.91 4.16
C VAL A 4 9.67 -2.01 3.65
N CYS A 5 8.62 -1.63 2.93
CA CYS A 5 7.65 -2.55 2.35
C CYS A 5 7.11 -1.94 1.05
N LEU A 6 6.85 -2.77 0.03
CA LEU A 6 6.44 -2.29 -1.30
C LEU A 6 7.36 -1.19 -1.85
N ASP A 7 8.68 -1.37 -1.73
CA ASP A 7 9.71 -0.42 -2.16
C ASP A 7 9.62 1.01 -1.58
N ILE A 8 8.89 1.21 -0.48
CA ILE A 8 8.78 2.50 0.20
C ILE A 8 9.20 2.40 1.66
N ALA A 9 9.76 3.48 2.20
CA ALA A 9 9.87 3.66 3.64
C ALA A 9 8.47 3.79 4.21
N VAL A 10 8.10 2.89 5.12
CA VAL A 10 6.78 2.87 5.75
C VAL A 10 6.66 4.09 6.66
N GLU A 11 5.53 4.78 6.57
CA GLU A 11 5.26 5.92 7.44
C GLU A 11 5.22 5.45 8.91
N HIS A 12 5.99 6.09 9.79
CA HIS A 12 6.18 5.68 11.19
C HIS A 12 4.86 5.55 11.96
N ARG A 13 3.84 6.37 11.65
CA ARG A 13 2.50 6.28 12.26
C ARG A 13 1.75 5.01 11.86
N ILE A 14 1.94 4.55 10.62
CA ILE A 14 1.40 3.28 10.13
C ILE A 14 2.18 2.11 10.74
N GLU A 15 3.51 2.21 10.80
CA GLU A 15 4.37 1.16 11.37
C GLU A 15 4.01 0.83 12.83
N ARG A 16 3.63 1.83 13.64
CA ARG A 16 3.14 1.62 15.02
C ARG A 16 1.88 0.76 15.12
N LEU A 17 1.13 0.59 14.04
CA LEU A 17 -0.07 -0.25 13.96
C LEU A 17 0.28 -1.72 13.71
N PHE A 18 1.52 -2.02 13.31
CA PHE A 18 1.95 -3.37 12.97
C PHE A 18 2.08 -4.22 14.24
N LYS A 19 1.37 -5.35 14.25
CA LYS A 19 1.31 -6.25 15.40
C LYS A 19 1.02 -7.68 14.95
N PRO A 20 1.55 -8.70 15.65
CA PRO A 20 1.19 -10.10 15.45
C PRO A 20 -0.33 -10.29 15.46
N VAL A 21 -0.81 -11.18 14.61
CA VAL A 21 -2.20 -11.63 14.56
C VAL A 21 -2.25 -13.08 15.00
N ASN A 22 -2.83 -13.31 16.18
CA ASN A 22 -3.18 -14.65 16.61
C ASN A 22 -4.54 -14.98 16.01
N HIS A 23 -4.64 -16.06 15.26
CA HIS A 23 -5.93 -16.55 14.78
C HIS A 23 -6.13 -17.99 15.28
N SER A 24 -7.27 -18.24 15.92
CA SER A 24 -7.70 -19.60 16.24
C SER A 24 -8.21 -20.27 14.97
N ARG A 25 -7.84 -21.53 14.75
CA ARG A 25 -8.45 -22.32 13.66
C ARG A 25 -9.93 -22.49 13.96
N GLY A 26 -10.77 -21.89 13.12
CA GLY A 26 -12.22 -22.07 13.18
C GLY A 26 -12.65 -23.46 12.72
N ASP A 27 -13.96 -23.72 12.81
CA ASP A 27 -14.58 -24.97 12.33
C ASP A 27 -14.26 -25.22 10.85
N ARG A 28 -14.36 -26.47 10.40
CA ARG A 28 -14.21 -26.81 8.98
C ARG A 28 -15.22 -26.04 8.12
N SER A 29 -14.78 -25.59 6.95
CA SER A 29 -15.61 -24.87 5.97
C SER A 29 -15.46 -25.49 4.57
N GLN A 30 -16.54 -25.46 3.77
CA GLN A 30 -16.59 -26.07 2.44
C GLN A 30 -16.30 -25.08 1.28
N HIS A 31 -15.92 -23.83 1.60
CA HIS A 31 -15.72 -22.80 0.58
C HIS A 31 -14.60 -23.14 -0.44
N VAL A 32 -13.59 -23.90 -0.03
CA VAL A 32 -12.50 -24.36 -0.91
C VAL A 32 -13.02 -25.39 -1.92
N GLU A 33 -13.91 -26.29 -1.50
CA GLU A 33 -14.57 -27.25 -2.37
C GLU A 33 -15.55 -26.55 -3.33
N LEU A 34 -16.26 -25.51 -2.89
CA LEU A 34 -17.15 -24.72 -3.75
C LEU A 34 -16.41 -24.03 -4.89
N ILE A 35 -15.24 -23.40 -4.62
CA ILE A 35 -14.46 -22.79 -5.70
C ILE A 35 -13.83 -23.84 -6.62
N ALA A 36 -13.45 -25.01 -6.09
CA ALA A 36 -12.98 -26.11 -6.92
C ALA A 36 -14.07 -26.60 -7.89
N ALA A 37 -15.27 -26.85 -7.35
CA ALA A 37 -16.42 -27.33 -8.10
C ALA A 37 -16.80 -26.36 -9.23
N ARG A 38 -16.66 -25.06 -9.00
CA ARG A 38 -16.87 -24.06 -10.05
C ARG A 38 -15.87 -24.18 -11.19
N GLY A 39 -14.57 -24.33 -10.89
CA GLY A 39 -13.56 -24.51 -11.94
C GLY A 39 -13.89 -25.73 -12.82
N VAL A 40 -14.30 -26.83 -12.18
CA VAL A 40 -14.76 -28.04 -12.88
C VAL A 40 -16.03 -27.79 -13.69
N GLY A 41 -17.00 -27.05 -13.15
CA GLY A 41 -18.22 -26.65 -13.86
C GLY A 41 -17.96 -25.81 -15.11
N LEU A 42 -16.85 -25.08 -15.15
CA LEU A 42 -16.37 -24.33 -16.31
C LEU A 42 -15.53 -25.19 -17.28
N GLY A 43 -15.55 -26.52 -17.14
CA GLY A 43 -14.87 -27.46 -18.02
C GLY A 43 -13.38 -27.67 -17.72
N LYS A 44 -12.86 -27.13 -16.62
CA LYS A 44 -11.47 -27.40 -16.20
C LYS A 44 -11.38 -28.80 -15.60
N SER A 45 -10.26 -29.50 -15.81
CA SER A 45 -10.00 -30.76 -15.11
C SER A 45 -9.93 -30.54 -13.59
N PRO A 46 -10.50 -31.42 -12.75
CA PRO A 46 -10.39 -31.35 -11.28
C PRO A 46 -8.94 -31.30 -10.76
N HIS A 47 -8.01 -31.85 -11.55
CA HIS A 47 -6.58 -31.88 -11.24
C HIS A 47 -5.77 -30.85 -12.06
N SER A 48 -6.45 -29.92 -12.74
CA SER A 48 -5.76 -28.88 -13.49
C SER A 48 -4.96 -27.97 -12.54
N PRO A 49 -3.79 -27.47 -12.96
CA PRO A 49 -2.98 -26.59 -12.13
C PRO A 49 -3.72 -25.32 -11.68
N GLU A 50 -4.59 -24.78 -12.54
CA GLU A 50 -5.44 -23.62 -12.22
C GLU A 50 -6.40 -23.92 -11.06
N VAL A 51 -7.15 -25.03 -11.12
CA VAL A 51 -8.05 -25.44 -10.02
C VAL A 51 -7.27 -25.65 -8.73
N ARG A 52 -6.09 -26.27 -8.78
CA ARG A 52 -5.25 -26.50 -7.60
C ARG A 52 -4.81 -25.18 -6.96
N VAL A 53 -4.20 -24.27 -7.74
CA VAL A 53 -3.68 -23.00 -7.22
C VAL A 53 -4.82 -22.11 -6.72
N THR A 54 -5.95 -22.06 -7.42
CA THR A 54 -7.12 -21.30 -6.97
C THR A 54 -7.67 -21.85 -5.65
N LYS A 55 -7.67 -23.17 -5.43
CA LYS A 55 -8.03 -23.76 -4.14
C LYS A 55 -7.05 -23.39 -3.03
N GLU A 56 -5.76 -23.38 -3.33
CA GLU A 56 -4.71 -23.02 -2.36
C GLU A 56 -4.86 -21.56 -1.92
N LEU A 57 -5.06 -20.62 -2.86
CA LEU A 57 -5.36 -19.21 -2.56
C LEU A 57 -6.66 -19.04 -1.78
N ALA A 58 -7.68 -19.86 -2.06
CA ALA A 58 -8.95 -19.80 -1.34
C ALA A 58 -8.88 -20.41 0.07
N GLY A 59 -7.79 -21.08 0.45
CA GLY A 59 -7.60 -21.65 1.77
C GLY A 59 -7.43 -20.59 2.87
N PRO A 60 -7.33 -21.00 4.15
CA PRO A 60 -7.46 -22.36 4.66
C PRO A 60 -8.93 -22.84 4.70
N PRO A 61 -9.22 -24.16 4.67
CA PRO A 61 -10.58 -24.74 4.66
C PRO A 61 -11.27 -24.71 6.04
N THR A 62 -11.17 -23.58 6.74
CA THR A 62 -11.78 -23.32 8.05
C THR A 62 -12.62 -22.05 7.99
N LYS A 63 -13.53 -21.88 8.95
CA LYS A 63 -14.30 -20.64 9.13
C LYS A 63 -13.47 -19.54 9.78
N GLY A 64 -13.94 -18.30 9.73
CA GLY A 64 -13.35 -17.15 10.40
C GLY A 64 -12.15 -16.55 9.65
N GLY A 65 -11.26 -15.84 10.33
CA GLY A 65 -10.06 -15.24 9.76
C GLY A 65 -10.34 -14.12 8.75
N ILE A 66 -9.33 -13.84 7.92
CA ILE A 66 -9.38 -12.78 6.90
C ILE A 66 -9.72 -13.41 5.55
N ALA A 67 -10.68 -12.81 4.85
CA ALA A 67 -10.92 -13.04 3.43
C ALA A 67 -10.70 -11.76 2.63
N ILE A 68 -10.03 -11.85 1.50
CA ILE A 68 -9.74 -10.76 0.56
C ILE A 68 -10.46 -11.06 -0.74
N ILE A 69 -11.26 -10.09 -1.19
CA ILE A 69 -11.98 -10.14 -2.45
C ILE A 69 -11.24 -9.29 -3.47
N LEU A 70 -10.73 -9.92 -4.52
CA LEU A 70 -10.13 -9.29 -5.70
C LEU A 70 -11.12 -9.30 -6.87
N GLN A 71 -10.73 -8.72 -8.01
CA GLN A 71 -11.66 -8.52 -9.12
C GLN A 71 -11.83 -9.78 -9.96
N GLN A 72 -10.75 -10.25 -10.58
CA GLN A 72 -10.73 -11.39 -11.51
C GLN A 72 -9.28 -11.81 -11.75
N PRO A 73 -9.02 -13.09 -12.10
CA PRO A 73 -7.69 -13.55 -12.42
C PRO A 73 -7.17 -12.95 -13.73
N ARG A 74 -5.85 -12.92 -13.90
CA ARG A 74 -5.19 -12.64 -15.19
C ARG A 74 -5.31 -13.88 -16.10
N ASP A 75 -5.35 -13.68 -17.41
CA ASP A 75 -5.48 -14.74 -18.42
C ASP A 75 -4.23 -15.64 -18.55
N ASN A 76 -3.06 -15.14 -18.18
CA ASN A 76 -1.77 -15.80 -18.38
C ASN A 76 -1.00 -16.01 -17.05
N HIS A 77 -1.68 -16.42 -15.98
CA HIS A 77 -0.98 -16.85 -14.77
C HIS A 77 -0.21 -18.16 -15.00
N PRO A 78 1.00 -18.32 -14.44
CA PRO A 78 1.81 -19.53 -14.57
C PRO A 78 1.35 -20.64 -13.61
N PHE A 79 0.08 -21.06 -13.72
CA PHE A 79 -0.53 -22.03 -12.81
C PHE A 79 0.19 -23.38 -12.79
N ASP A 80 0.76 -23.79 -13.92
CA ASP A 80 1.57 -25.00 -14.09
C ASP A 80 2.79 -25.03 -13.16
N LYS A 81 3.33 -23.86 -12.81
CA LYS A 81 4.48 -23.70 -11.90
C LYS A 81 4.09 -23.60 -10.42
N GLY A 82 2.81 -23.67 -10.09
CA GLY A 82 2.30 -23.69 -8.71
C GLY A 82 2.09 -22.31 -8.07
N LEU A 83 1.65 -22.31 -6.82
CA LEU A 83 1.20 -21.12 -6.09
C LEU A 83 2.26 -20.02 -6.01
N ASP A 84 3.49 -20.37 -5.63
CA ASP A 84 4.56 -19.39 -5.47
C ASP A 84 4.89 -18.68 -6.78
N ALA A 85 4.90 -19.40 -7.90
CA ALA A 85 5.10 -18.79 -9.20
C ALA A 85 3.97 -17.82 -9.56
N VAL A 86 2.72 -18.17 -9.25
CA VAL A 86 1.56 -17.29 -9.49
C VAL A 86 1.60 -16.04 -8.61
N ILE A 87 1.99 -16.17 -7.33
CA ILE A 87 2.13 -15.02 -6.41
C ILE A 87 3.26 -14.10 -6.89
N ASN A 88 4.44 -14.66 -7.20
CA ASN A 88 5.62 -13.88 -7.57
C ASN A 88 5.49 -13.21 -8.95
N ASP A 89 4.78 -13.85 -9.89
CA ASP A 89 4.53 -13.30 -11.23
C ASP A 89 3.41 -12.25 -11.26
N CYS A 90 2.51 -12.25 -10.26
CA CYS A 90 1.41 -11.31 -10.17
C CYS A 90 1.75 -10.17 -9.19
N PRO A 91 1.99 -8.92 -9.66
CA PRO A 91 2.29 -7.81 -8.75
C PRO A 91 1.22 -7.58 -7.69
N SER A 92 -0.05 -7.89 -8.00
CA SER A 92 -1.14 -7.72 -7.03
C SER A 92 -1.09 -8.76 -5.90
N LEU A 93 -0.82 -10.03 -6.22
CA LEU A 93 -0.69 -11.08 -5.21
C LEU A 93 0.61 -10.94 -4.41
N SER A 94 1.73 -10.65 -5.06
CA SER A 94 3.00 -10.34 -4.38
C SER A 94 2.84 -9.17 -3.39
N THR A 95 2.14 -8.11 -3.80
CA THR A 95 1.83 -6.98 -2.92
C THR A 95 1.05 -7.41 -1.68
N LEU A 96 0.02 -8.25 -1.84
CA LEU A 96 -0.73 -8.77 -0.70
C LEU A 96 0.15 -9.63 0.22
N ALA A 97 1.00 -10.49 -0.34
CA ALA A 97 1.92 -11.32 0.42
C ALA A 97 2.86 -10.46 1.29
N ASP A 98 3.50 -9.46 0.68
CA ASP A 98 4.46 -8.58 1.38
C ASP A 98 3.77 -7.73 2.44
N VAL A 99 2.61 -7.15 2.11
CA VAL A 99 1.85 -6.29 3.04
C VAL A 99 1.39 -7.09 4.25
N TYR A 100 0.71 -8.22 4.06
CA TYR A 100 0.19 -8.98 5.21
C TYR A 100 1.30 -9.57 6.06
N LYS A 101 2.39 -10.05 5.44
CA LYS A 101 3.58 -10.49 6.17
C LYS A 101 4.19 -9.35 6.99
N THR A 102 4.31 -8.15 6.42
CA THR A 102 4.90 -6.99 7.11
C THR A 102 4.01 -6.51 8.25
N VAL A 103 2.74 -6.22 7.98
CA VAL A 103 1.79 -5.65 8.95
C VAL A 103 1.54 -6.59 10.13
N SER A 104 1.51 -7.89 9.88
CA SER A 104 1.31 -8.92 10.91
C SER A 104 2.60 -9.31 11.64
N LYS A 105 3.74 -8.65 11.37
CA LYS A 105 5.06 -9.07 11.89
C LYS A 105 5.39 -10.55 11.60
N GLY A 106 5.00 -11.02 10.44
CA GLY A 106 5.29 -12.36 9.92
C GLY A 106 4.30 -13.45 10.35
N THR A 107 3.23 -13.13 11.07
CA THR A 107 2.27 -14.17 11.53
C THR A 107 1.16 -14.49 10.53
N LEU A 108 1.03 -13.74 9.45
CA LEU A 108 0.09 -14.03 8.36
C LEU A 108 0.84 -14.15 7.03
N ASP A 109 0.57 -15.23 6.30
CA ASP A 109 0.92 -15.43 4.90
C ASP A 109 -0.34 -15.71 4.08
N ILE A 110 -0.47 -15.08 2.92
CA ILE A 110 -1.61 -15.30 2.01
C ILE A 110 -1.63 -16.73 1.42
N ARG A 111 -0.53 -17.46 1.55
CA ARG A 111 -0.43 -18.88 1.15
C ARG A 111 -1.17 -19.82 2.09
N THR A 112 -1.32 -19.44 3.36
CA THR A 112 -1.73 -20.36 4.43
C THR A 112 -2.82 -19.83 5.35
N ASP A 113 -2.85 -18.52 5.59
CA ASP A 113 -3.62 -17.93 6.69
C ASP A 113 -4.75 -17.00 6.21
N VAL A 114 -4.70 -16.55 4.96
CA VAL A 114 -5.64 -15.57 4.39
C VAL A 114 -6.29 -16.11 3.13
N THR A 115 -7.62 -16.10 3.10
CA THR A 115 -8.40 -16.50 1.92
C THR A 115 -8.39 -15.39 0.88
N VAL A 116 -7.90 -15.68 -0.32
CA VAL A 116 -7.90 -14.76 -1.46
C VAL A 116 -8.79 -15.33 -2.57
N VAL A 117 -9.84 -14.60 -2.93
CA VAL A 117 -10.80 -15.03 -3.96
C VAL A 117 -11.21 -13.87 -4.85
N ASP A 118 -11.55 -14.16 -6.10
CA ASP A 118 -11.96 -13.17 -7.07
C ASP A 118 -13.49 -13.07 -7.20
N LEU A 119 -14.00 -11.86 -7.45
CA LEU A 119 -15.40 -11.63 -7.81
C LEU A 119 -15.81 -12.51 -9.01
N LEU A 120 -14.92 -12.62 -10.00
CA LEU A 120 -15.10 -13.44 -11.21
C LEU A 120 -14.06 -14.58 -11.27
N SER A 121 -14.01 -15.40 -10.22
CA SER A 121 -13.11 -16.57 -10.16
C SER A 121 -13.14 -17.43 -11.43
N TYR A 122 -11.97 -17.80 -11.96
CA TYR A 122 -11.72 -18.50 -13.24
C TYR A 122 -12.10 -17.76 -14.54
N LEU A 123 -12.52 -16.50 -14.45
CA LEU A 123 -13.01 -15.75 -15.61
C LEU A 123 -12.10 -14.54 -15.85
N PRO A 124 -11.07 -14.68 -16.70
CA PRO A 124 -10.14 -13.58 -16.96
C PRO A 124 -10.74 -12.50 -17.87
N ASP A 125 -11.82 -12.80 -18.59
CA ASP A 125 -12.49 -11.86 -19.48
C ASP A 125 -13.21 -10.74 -18.73
N LYS A 126 -13.33 -9.57 -19.38
CA LYS A 126 -14.09 -8.45 -18.83
C LYS A 126 -15.56 -8.84 -18.67
N ALA A 127 -16.16 -8.48 -17.54
CA ALA A 127 -17.57 -8.78 -17.24
C ALA A 127 -18.58 -8.42 -18.34
N LYS A 128 -18.31 -7.38 -19.14
CA LYS A 128 -19.18 -6.99 -20.25
C LYS A 128 -19.27 -8.06 -21.35
N GLY A 129 -18.21 -8.83 -21.56
CA GLY A 129 -18.12 -9.89 -22.57
C GLY A 129 -18.71 -11.23 -22.15
N LEU A 130 -18.93 -11.46 -20.85
CA LEU A 130 -19.49 -12.71 -20.32
C LEU A 130 -21.00 -12.73 -20.44
N ASP A 131 -21.63 -13.90 -20.66
CA ASP A 131 -23.09 -14.06 -20.69
C ASP A 131 -23.74 -13.96 -19.29
N GLU A 132 -25.07 -13.85 -19.26
CA GLU A 132 -25.83 -13.66 -18.00
C GLU A 132 -25.74 -14.83 -17.04
N ASN A 133 -25.75 -16.06 -17.57
CA ASN A 133 -25.74 -17.26 -16.74
C ASN A 133 -24.37 -17.41 -16.07
N THR A 134 -23.30 -17.25 -16.86
CA THR A 134 -21.92 -17.27 -16.34
C THR A 134 -21.70 -16.20 -15.28
N LEU A 135 -22.16 -14.96 -15.50
CA LEU A 135 -22.05 -13.89 -14.49
C LEU A 135 -22.87 -14.17 -13.23
N THR A 136 -24.11 -14.64 -13.39
CA THR A 136 -25.01 -14.91 -12.27
C THR A 136 -24.47 -16.04 -11.40
N GLU A 137 -24.02 -17.12 -12.04
CA GLU A 137 -23.35 -18.23 -11.35
C GLU A 137 -22.05 -17.75 -10.69
N ALA A 138 -21.31 -16.86 -11.36
CA ALA A 138 -20.09 -16.32 -10.80
C ALA A 138 -20.31 -15.61 -9.46
N PHE A 139 -21.26 -14.69 -9.41
CA PHE A 139 -21.58 -13.93 -8.21
C PHE A 139 -22.28 -14.78 -7.15
N ARG A 140 -23.11 -15.76 -7.57
CA ARG A 140 -23.76 -16.71 -6.67
C ARG A 140 -22.73 -17.56 -5.93
N THR A 141 -21.82 -18.21 -6.66
CA THR A 141 -20.79 -19.07 -6.06
C THR A 141 -19.90 -18.30 -5.09
N LEU A 142 -19.48 -17.07 -5.44
CA LEU A 142 -18.75 -16.22 -4.50
C LEU A 142 -19.55 -15.96 -3.22
N THR A 143 -20.84 -15.63 -3.36
CA THR A 143 -21.71 -15.37 -2.20
C THR A 143 -21.80 -16.60 -1.30
N ASP A 144 -21.95 -17.79 -1.89
CA ASP A 144 -22.00 -19.06 -1.15
C ASP A 144 -20.66 -19.37 -0.47
N MET A 145 -19.53 -19.10 -1.12
CA MET A 145 -18.22 -19.23 -0.49
C MET A 145 -18.07 -18.34 0.74
N ILE A 146 -18.50 -17.07 0.68
CA ILE A 146 -18.42 -16.16 1.83
C ILE A 146 -19.39 -16.57 2.95
N ARG A 147 -20.56 -17.13 2.61
CA ARG A 147 -21.49 -17.71 3.59
C ARG A 147 -20.91 -18.92 4.29
N GLU A 148 -20.16 -19.77 3.58
CA GLU A 148 -19.52 -20.94 4.17
C GLU A 148 -18.25 -20.58 4.94
N LYS A 149 -17.47 -19.61 4.44
CA LYS A 149 -16.25 -19.13 5.10
C LYS A 149 -16.55 -18.40 6.41
N GLU A 150 -17.65 -17.66 6.45
CA GLU A 150 -18.02 -16.79 7.59
C GLU A 150 -16.80 -15.99 8.11
N PRO A 151 -16.13 -15.19 7.25
CA PRO A 151 -14.91 -14.52 7.65
C PRO A 151 -15.17 -13.50 8.75
N GLU A 152 -14.24 -13.38 9.69
CA GLU A 152 -14.30 -12.39 10.77
C GLU A 152 -14.03 -10.98 10.24
N VAL A 153 -13.22 -10.88 9.17
CA VAL A 153 -13.01 -9.64 8.44
C VAL A 153 -12.92 -9.92 6.93
N LEU A 154 -13.68 -9.17 6.15
CA LEU A 154 -13.66 -9.19 4.69
C LEU A 154 -13.02 -7.90 4.15
N LEU A 155 -11.88 -8.02 3.47
CA LEU A 155 -11.29 -6.92 2.71
C LEU A 155 -11.90 -6.87 1.31
N CYS A 156 -12.64 -5.80 1.01
CA CYS A 156 -13.23 -5.55 -0.29
C CYS A 156 -12.24 -4.75 -1.17
N ALA A 157 -11.45 -5.42 -2.02
CA ALA A 157 -10.45 -4.77 -2.89
C ALA A 157 -10.81 -4.83 -4.39
N GLY A 158 -11.61 -5.81 -4.82
CA GLY A 158 -12.10 -5.95 -6.19
C GLY A 158 -13.35 -5.11 -6.46
N LYS A 159 -13.54 -4.71 -7.72
CA LYS A 159 -14.77 -4.05 -8.17
C LYS A 159 -15.05 -4.40 -9.62
N VAL A 160 -16.24 -4.92 -9.91
CA VAL A 160 -16.69 -5.13 -11.29
C VAL A 160 -17.60 -3.96 -11.66
N PHE A 161 -17.11 -2.98 -12.43
CA PHE A 161 -17.92 -1.81 -12.76
C PHE A 161 -19.19 -2.19 -13.55
N ALA A 162 -20.35 -1.73 -13.07
CA ALA A 162 -21.63 -1.94 -13.72
C ALA A 162 -22.51 -0.69 -13.55
N LEU A 163 -23.01 -0.14 -14.65
CA LEU A 163 -23.98 0.95 -14.61
C LEU A 163 -25.36 0.40 -14.22
N PRO A 164 -26.20 1.18 -13.51
CA PRO A 164 -27.59 0.79 -13.25
C PRO A 164 -28.31 0.35 -14.53
N GLY A 165 -29.08 -0.72 -14.46
CA GLY A 165 -29.81 -1.28 -15.61
C GLY A 165 -29.00 -2.16 -16.56
N THR A 166 -27.67 -2.21 -16.43
CA THR A 166 -26.84 -3.12 -17.22
C THR A 166 -27.00 -4.58 -16.81
N LYS A 167 -26.70 -5.49 -17.75
CA LYS A 167 -26.61 -6.94 -17.52
C LYS A 167 -25.86 -7.30 -16.25
N VAL A 168 -24.62 -6.81 -16.15
CA VAL A 168 -23.73 -7.05 -15.01
C VAL A 168 -24.35 -6.59 -13.69
N TYR A 169 -25.05 -5.45 -13.69
CA TYR A 169 -25.72 -4.93 -12.49
C TYR A 169 -26.81 -5.89 -11.99
N LYS A 170 -27.61 -6.45 -12.92
CA LYS A 170 -28.70 -7.39 -12.58
C LYS A 170 -28.18 -8.71 -12.01
N CYS A 171 -27.06 -9.22 -12.54
CA CYS A 171 -26.50 -10.52 -12.14
C CYS A 171 -25.82 -10.52 -10.76
N LYS A 172 -25.44 -9.35 -10.21
CA LYS A 172 -24.63 -9.26 -8.97
C LYS A 172 -25.29 -9.82 -7.72
N GLY A 173 -26.62 -9.80 -7.62
CA GLY A 173 -27.32 -10.32 -6.44
C GLY A 173 -26.82 -9.71 -5.13
N GLU A 174 -26.33 -10.52 -4.19
CA GLU A 174 -25.71 -10.02 -2.95
C GLU A 174 -24.21 -9.71 -3.08
N ALA A 175 -23.55 -10.09 -4.18
CA ALA A 175 -22.11 -9.95 -4.35
C ALA A 175 -21.64 -8.49 -4.43
N PHE A 176 -22.52 -7.53 -4.74
CA PHE A 176 -22.18 -6.10 -4.67
C PHE A 176 -21.73 -5.67 -3.27
N LYS A 177 -22.13 -6.41 -2.22
CA LYS A 177 -21.71 -6.17 -0.83
C LYS A 177 -20.23 -6.49 -0.59
N PHE A 178 -19.57 -7.18 -1.52
CA PHE A 178 -18.16 -7.59 -1.39
C PHE A 178 -17.22 -6.72 -2.23
N GLU A 179 -17.76 -5.75 -2.96
CA GLU A 179 -16.97 -4.87 -3.81
C GLU A 179 -16.36 -3.71 -3.03
N SER A 180 -15.18 -3.28 -3.50
CA SER A 180 -14.61 -1.99 -3.13
C SER A 180 -15.54 -0.86 -3.57
N ILE A 181 -15.70 0.12 -2.68
CA ILE A 181 -16.41 1.37 -3.00
C ILE A 181 -15.50 2.45 -3.61
N GLY A 182 -14.19 2.18 -3.69
CA GLY A 182 -13.17 3.04 -4.30
C GLY A 182 -12.00 3.33 -3.35
N VAL A 183 -10.91 3.86 -3.92
CA VAL A 183 -9.70 4.23 -3.18
C VAL A 183 -10.04 5.22 -2.07
N GLY A 184 -9.48 5.01 -0.87
CA GLY A 184 -9.62 5.90 0.29
C GLY A 184 -11.01 6.00 0.92
N LYS A 185 -12.06 5.42 0.33
CA LYS A 185 -13.40 5.45 0.93
C LYS A 185 -13.51 4.48 2.11
N GLN A 186 -14.53 4.69 2.95
CA GLN A 186 -14.82 3.82 4.09
C GLN A 186 -16.32 3.51 4.15
N PHE A 187 -16.68 2.32 4.63
CA PHE A 187 -18.08 1.90 4.72
C PHE A 187 -18.84 2.70 5.80
N ASP A 188 -18.28 2.91 6.99
CA ASP A 188 -18.90 3.66 8.10
C ASP A 188 -19.21 5.13 7.83
N LYS A 189 -18.54 5.75 6.85
CA LYS A 189 -18.74 7.15 6.47
C LYS A 189 -19.69 7.34 5.29
N GLY A 190 -20.16 6.25 4.69
CA GLY A 190 -21.01 6.26 3.51
C GLY A 190 -22.41 5.71 3.76
N ARG A 191 -23.13 5.43 2.67
CA ARG A 191 -24.47 4.81 2.71
C ARG A 191 -24.42 3.29 2.96
N MET A 192 -23.23 2.68 3.01
CA MET A 192 -23.08 1.23 3.06
C MET A 192 -22.61 0.77 4.46
N PRO A 193 -23.32 -0.13 5.15
CA PRO A 193 -23.00 -0.47 6.54
C PRO A 193 -21.65 -1.19 6.69
N LEU A 194 -20.94 -1.00 7.81
CA LEU A 194 -19.69 -1.72 8.10
C LEU A 194 -19.80 -3.24 8.03
N ARG A 195 -20.99 -3.79 8.32
CA ARG A 195 -21.26 -5.23 8.26
C ARG A 195 -22.17 -5.55 7.09
N ALA A 196 -21.74 -6.46 6.21
CA ALA A 196 -22.61 -7.03 5.20
C ALA A 196 -23.50 -8.10 5.84
N ARG A 197 -24.82 -7.92 5.69
CA ARG A 197 -25.81 -8.93 6.03
C ARG A 197 -26.02 -9.84 4.83
N ILE A 198 -25.61 -11.09 4.92
CA ILE A 198 -25.68 -12.08 3.83
C ILE A 198 -26.71 -13.14 4.21
N ARG A 199 -27.64 -13.48 3.32
CA ARG A 199 -28.71 -14.45 3.62
C ARG A 199 -28.18 -15.88 3.60
N LYS A 200 -28.26 -16.65 4.69
CA LYS A 200 -27.86 -18.08 4.74
C LYS A 200 -29.02 -19.05 4.53
N GLY A 201 -30.25 -18.60 4.77
CA GLY A 201 -31.47 -19.38 4.60
C GLY A 201 -32.72 -18.50 4.59
N ALA A 202 -33.90 -19.09 4.77
CA ALA A 202 -35.15 -18.34 4.74
C ALA A 202 -35.17 -17.16 5.75
N TYR A 203 -34.60 -17.36 6.94
CA TYR A 203 -34.60 -16.40 8.06
C TYR A 203 -33.23 -16.23 8.75
N GLN A 204 -32.16 -16.85 8.23
CA GLN A 204 -30.83 -16.81 8.83
C GLN A 204 -29.90 -15.91 8.03
N PHE A 205 -29.01 -15.20 8.74
CA PHE A 205 -28.05 -14.28 8.14
C PHE A 205 -26.66 -14.44 8.76
N VAL A 206 -25.64 -14.32 7.91
CA VAL A 206 -24.25 -14.13 8.34
C VAL A 206 -23.96 -12.63 8.31
N MET A 207 -23.40 -12.12 9.39
CA MET A 207 -22.98 -10.73 9.50
C MET A 207 -21.46 -10.65 9.33
N VAL A 208 -21.01 -10.15 8.18
CA VAL A 208 -19.58 -10.12 7.83
C VAL A 208 -19.05 -8.69 7.99
N PRO A 209 -18.15 -8.41 8.95
CA PRO A 209 -17.44 -7.14 9.03
C PRO A 209 -16.60 -6.89 7.78
N ARG A 210 -16.62 -5.65 7.27
CA ARG A 210 -15.93 -5.28 6.04
C ARG A 210 -14.94 -4.15 6.25
N VAL A 211 -13.82 -4.25 5.54
CA VAL A 211 -12.86 -3.17 5.32
C VAL A 211 -12.91 -2.81 3.85
N ASN A 212 -13.05 -1.52 3.55
CA ASN A 212 -12.93 -1.09 2.17
C ASN A 212 -11.44 -0.94 1.82
N GLY A 213 -11.03 -1.58 0.73
CA GLY A 213 -9.73 -1.37 0.12
C GLY A 213 -9.88 -0.97 -1.35
N PHE A 214 -8.82 -1.21 -2.11
CA PHE A 214 -8.82 -1.06 -3.55
C PHE A 214 -7.84 -2.08 -4.14
N HIS A 215 -7.99 -2.37 -5.43
CA HIS A 215 -7.22 -3.43 -6.07
C HIS A 215 -5.73 -3.09 -6.05
N PRO A 216 -4.83 -4.01 -5.60
CA PRO A 216 -3.42 -3.67 -5.42
C PRO A 216 -2.73 -3.11 -6.67
N SER A 217 -3.10 -3.62 -7.86
CA SER A 217 -2.62 -3.13 -9.16
C SER A 217 -2.76 -1.62 -9.36
N HIS A 218 -3.73 -0.96 -8.72
CA HIS A 218 -3.84 0.50 -8.82
C HIS A 218 -2.58 1.20 -8.34
N ALA A 219 -1.99 0.78 -7.22
CA ALA A 219 -0.77 1.40 -6.69
C ALA A 219 0.52 0.88 -7.36
N VAL A 220 0.56 -0.40 -7.76
CA VAL A 220 1.82 -1.03 -8.23
C VAL A 220 1.95 -1.16 -9.74
N ASN A 221 0.85 -1.08 -10.50
CA ASN A 221 0.85 -1.17 -11.97
C ASN A 221 0.40 0.15 -12.64
N TYR A 222 -0.59 0.84 -12.09
CA TYR A 222 -1.19 2.01 -12.76
C TYR A 222 -0.71 3.37 -12.24
N ARG A 223 -0.42 3.48 -10.94
CA ARG A 223 -0.01 4.72 -10.24
C ARG A 223 1.30 4.49 -9.50
N GLN A 224 2.29 3.97 -10.23
CA GLN A 224 3.47 3.29 -9.68
C GLN A 224 4.38 4.21 -8.87
N GLU A 225 4.41 5.50 -9.20
CA GLU A 225 5.23 6.55 -8.60
C GLU A 225 4.62 7.18 -7.34
N PHE A 226 3.32 6.98 -7.08
CA PHE A 226 2.65 7.60 -5.94
C PHE A 226 2.74 6.70 -4.70
N SER A 227 3.78 6.91 -3.89
CA SER A 227 4.04 6.15 -2.66
C SER A 227 2.88 6.19 -1.67
N VAL A 228 2.12 7.28 -1.64
CA VAL A 228 0.96 7.46 -0.76
C VAL A 228 -0.11 6.38 -0.96
N LEU A 229 -0.26 5.84 -2.18
CA LEU A 229 -1.17 4.71 -2.45
C LEU A 229 -0.67 3.40 -1.82
N ARG A 230 0.65 3.18 -1.82
CA ARG A 230 1.28 2.02 -1.15
C ARG A 230 1.20 2.16 0.38
N GLN A 231 1.37 3.37 0.93
CA GLN A 231 1.08 3.66 2.34
C GLN A 231 -0.37 3.34 2.70
N LEU A 232 -1.32 3.71 1.83
CA LEU A 232 -2.74 3.39 2.06
C LEU A 232 -3.00 1.87 2.02
N GLN A 233 -2.31 1.09 1.19
CA GLN A 233 -2.42 -0.38 1.22
C GLN A 233 -1.95 -0.96 2.55
N LEU A 234 -0.84 -0.46 3.09
CA LEU A 234 -0.34 -0.85 4.42
C LEU A 234 -1.33 -0.47 5.52
N LEU A 235 -1.91 0.74 5.47
CA LEU A 235 -2.93 1.18 6.41
C LEU A 235 -4.19 0.29 6.34
N ILE A 236 -4.65 -0.06 5.14
CA ILE A 236 -5.82 -0.92 4.94
C ILE A 236 -5.56 -2.32 5.50
N ALA A 237 -4.38 -2.90 5.28
CA ALA A 237 -4.03 -4.19 5.87
C ALA A 237 -3.90 -4.11 7.39
N ALA A 238 -3.36 -3.01 7.92
CA ALA A 238 -3.32 -2.76 9.37
C ALA A 238 -4.73 -2.64 9.96
N GLU A 239 -5.67 -2.02 9.23
CA GLU A 239 -7.08 -1.98 9.58
C GLU A 239 -7.70 -3.38 9.58
N THR A 240 -7.47 -4.18 8.54
CA THR A 240 -7.99 -5.55 8.45
C THR A 240 -7.47 -6.41 9.62
N CYS A 241 -6.16 -6.37 9.87
CA CYS A 241 -5.54 -7.09 10.98
C CYS A 241 -6.03 -6.58 12.35
N GLY A 242 -6.15 -5.27 12.52
CA GLY A 242 -6.60 -4.67 13.77
C GLY A 242 -8.07 -4.93 14.06
N ARG A 243 -8.92 -5.02 13.03
CA ARG A 243 -10.32 -5.43 13.18
C ARG A 243 -10.43 -6.89 13.58
N LEU A 244 -9.59 -7.77 13.03
CA LEU A 244 -9.55 -9.17 13.45
C LEU A 244 -9.13 -9.30 14.93
N ARG A 245 -8.15 -8.49 15.36
CA ARG A 245 -7.70 -8.44 16.76
C ARG A 245 -8.63 -7.64 17.69
N ASN A 246 -9.68 -7.01 17.16
CA ASN A 246 -10.54 -6.08 17.89
C ASN A 246 -9.81 -4.90 18.56
N ASP A 247 -8.70 -4.42 17.97
CA ASP A 247 -7.89 -3.31 18.48
C ASP A 247 -7.80 -2.10 17.53
N TRP A 248 -8.56 -2.13 16.43
CA TRP A 248 -8.57 -1.04 15.46
C TRP A 248 -9.25 0.22 16.00
N LYS A 249 -8.53 1.35 15.94
CA LYS A 249 -9.06 2.68 16.21
C LYS A 249 -8.61 3.65 15.11
N ASN A 250 -9.59 4.20 14.40
CA ASN A 250 -9.33 5.18 13.36
C ASN A 250 -8.90 6.53 13.97
N GLN A 251 -7.84 7.13 13.43
CA GLN A 251 -7.31 8.42 13.85
C GLN A 251 -7.45 9.45 12.72
N LYS A 252 -7.49 10.73 13.06
CA LYS A 252 -7.72 11.82 12.08
C LYS A 252 -6.73 11.77 10.90
N TRP A 253 -5.45 11.54 11.15
CA TRP A 253 -4.44 11.48 10.09
C TRP A 253 -4.66 10.33 9.10
N MET A 254 -5.30 9.24 9.52
CA MET A 254 -5.65 8.12 8.64
C MET A 254 -6.71 8.55 7.62
N ASP A 255 -7.59 9.47 8.02
CA ASP A 255 -8.61 10.05 7.14
C ASP A 255 -8.01 11.07 6.17
N GLU A 256 -7.03 11.84 6.63
CA GLU A 256 -6.23 12.73 5.79
C GLU A 256 -5.50 11.93 4.70
N LEU A 257 -4.83 10.82 5.06
CA LEU A 257 -4.19 9.91 4.11
C LEU A 257 -5.20 9.37 3.07
N ARG A 258 -6.36 8.88 3.54
CA ARG A 258 -7.43 8.40 2.67
C ARG A 258 -7.98 9.47 1.73
N THR A 259 -8.07 10.71 2.19
CA THR A 259 -8.56 11.85 1.39
C THR A 259 -7.52 12.24 0.33
N ASN A 260 -6.25 12.28 0.69
CA ASN A 260 -5.16 12.55 -0.24
C ASN A 260 -5.11 11.49 -1.36
N CYS A 261 -5.26 10.21 -1.01
CA CYS A 261 -5.32 9.14 -1.99
C CYS A 261 -6.54 9.27 -2.91
N GLN A 262 -7.71 9.69 -2.40
CA GLN A 262 -8.89 9.93 -3.23
C GLN A 262 -8.63 11.00 -4.28
N ALA A 263 -8.02 12.12 -3.90
CA ALA A 263 -7.75 13.25 -4.79
C ALA A 263 -6.84 12.86 -5.98
N ILE A 264 -5.94 11.91 -5.79
CA ILE A 264 -5.04 11.43 -6.84
C ILE A 264 -5.54 10.16 -7.55
N SER A 265 -6.74 9.66 -7.23
CA SER A 265 -7.31 8.42 -7.80
C SER A 265 -8.42 8.69 -8.81
N GLU A 266 -8.52 9.91 -9.34
CA GLU A 266 -9.47 10.24 -10.40
C GLU A 266 -9.25 9.34 -11.63
N PRO A 267 -10.33 8.98 -12.36
CA PRO A 267 -10.24 8.09 -13.50
C PRO A 267 -9.46 8.74 -14.64
N GLN A 268 -8.16 8.48 -14.70
CA GLN A 268 -7.40 8.63 -15.93
C GLN A 268 -7.60 7.37 -16.77
N GLU A 269 -7.69 7.54 -18.09
CA GLU A 269 -7.65 6.42 -19.02
C GLU A 269 -6.38 5.61 -18.73
N THR A 270 -6.50 4.28 -18.76
CA THR A 270 -5.37 3.36 -18.57
C THR A 270 -4.46 3.42 -19.80
N VAL A 271 -3.73 4.52 -19.94
CA VAL A 271 -2.67 4.69 -20.92
C VAL A 271 -1.40 4.16 -20.28
N GLU A 272 -0.71 3.26 -20.97
CA GLU A 272 0.60 2.80 -20.55
C GLU A 272 1.56 4.00 -20.49
N ARG A 273 2.13 4.25 -19.31
CA ARG A 273 3.05 5.36 -19.11
C ARG A 273 4.39 5.07 -19.78
N THR A 274 4.82 6.02 -20.58
CA THR A 274 6.11 5.99 -21.27
C THR A 274 7.24 6.36 -20.31
N LEU A 275 8.49 6.11 -20.72
CA LEU A 275 9.67 6.58 -19.96
C LEU A 275 9.65 8.10 -19.76
N TRP A 276 9.19 8.84 -20.78
CA TRP A 276 9.08 10.29 -20.73
C TRP A 276 8.13 10.77 -19.63
N ASP A 277 6.97 10.10 -19.48
CA ASP A 277 6.01 10.44 -18.44
C ASP A 277 6.61 10.32 -17.03
N PHE A 278 7.42 9.29 -16.80
CA PHE A 278 8.13 9.11 -15.52
C PHE A 278 9.24 10.15 -15.32
N GLN A 279 9.95 10.56 -16.38
CA GLN A 279 10.94 11.64 -16.28
C GLN A 279 10.28 12.97 -15.90
N GLU A 280 9.16 13.32 -16.54
CA GLU A 280 8.42 14.55 -16.21
C GLU A 280 7.93 14.55 -14.76
N SER A 281 7.30 13.45 -14.32
CA SER A 281 6.89 13.30 -12.93
C SER A 281 8.06 13.39 -11.96
N TYR A 282 9.19 12.73 -12.27
CA TYR A 282 10.39 12.77 -11.44
C TYR A 282 10.95 14.19 -11.27
N CYS A 283 11.00 14.98 -12.34
CA CYS A 283 11.47 16.37 -12.27
C CYS A 283 10.58 17.21 -11.34
N SER A 284 9.26 17.10 -11.49
CA SER A 284 8.30 17.78 -10.61
C SER A 284 8.44 17.32 -9.15
N ILE A 285 8.68 16.03 -8.91
CA ILE A 285 8.92 15.50 -7.55
C ILE A 285 10.20 16.10 -6.96
N LEU A 286 11.28 16.24 -7.73
CA LEU A 286 12.52 16.83 -7.23
C LEU A 286 12.38 18.32 -6.91
N ASP A 287 11.60 19.07 -7.68
CA ASP A 287 11.29 20.48 -7.37
C ASP A 287 10.57 20.62 -6.02
N GLU A 288 9.55 19.80 -5.79
CA GLU A 288 8.78 19.74 -4.55
C GLU A 288 9.65 19.30 -3.36
N LEU A 289 10.47 18.27 -3.57
CA LEU A 289 11.41 17.78 -2.56
C LEU A 289 12.42 18.87 -2.18
N ARG A 290 13.01 19.55 -3.16
CA ARG A 290 13.96 20.65 -2.93
C ARG A 290 13.30 21.75 -2.11
N GLY A 291 12.11 22.21 -2.51
CA GLY A 291 11.39 23.25 -1.76
C GLY A 291 11.15 22.85 -0.31
N SER A 292 10.79 21.58 -0.08
CA SER A 292 10.55 21.03 1.25
C SER A 292 11.83 20.93 2.10
N VAL A 293 12.95 20.51 1.49
CA VAL A 293 14.26 20.45 2.15
C VAL A 293 14.78 21.85 2.47
N HIS A 294 14.72 22.78 1.52
CA HIS A 294 15.14 24.18 1.68
C HIS A 294 14.43 24.84 2.88
N LEU A 295 13.10 24.70 2.95
CA LEU A 295 12.30 25.25 4.06
C LEU A 295 12.68 24.67 5.42
N LEU A 296 13.10 23.40 5.49
CA LEU A 296 13.51 22.77 6.74
C LEU A 296 14.93 23.18 7.17
N ILE A 297 15.83 23.38 6.20
CA ILE A 297 17.23 23.75 6.47
C ILE A 297 17.34 25.21 6.92
N THR A 298 16.70 26.12 6.18
CA THR A 298 16.79 27.57 6.40
C THR A 298 15.93 28.08 7.56
N ASP A 299 15.01 27.27 8.08
CA ASP A 299 14.19 27.63 9.23
C ASP A 299 15.02 27.58 10.53
N HIS A 300 15.62 28.71 10.90
CA HIS A 300 16.38 28.84 12.14
C HIS A 300 15.57 28.50 13.40
N SER A 301 14.24 28.62 13.37
CA SER A 301 13.39 28.24 14.52
C SER A 301 13.30 26.73 14.69
N PHE A 302 13.62 25.94 13.65
CA PHE A 302 13.70 24.48 13.70
C PHE A 302 14.79 23.98 14.67
N ARG A 303 15.88 24.74 14.85
CA ARG A 303 17.06 24.34 15.65
C ARG A 303 16.85 24.44 17.15
N LYS A 304 16.06 25.42 17.56
CA LYS A 304 15.74 25.69 18.97
C LYS A 304 14.36 25.16 19.34
N ALA A 305 13.66 24.54 18.39
CA ALA A 305 12.33 24.00 18.56
C ALA A 305 12.35 22.79 19.50
N SER A 306 11.25 22.62 20.26
CA SER A 306 11.01 21.40 21.01
C SER A 306 10.84 20.21 20.05
N ALA A 307 11.07 18.98 20.54
CA ALA A 307 10.90 17.77 19.74
C ALA A 307 9.52 17.69 19.06
N GLY A 308 8.46 18.15 19.75
CA GLY A 308 7.11 18.17 19.20
C GLY A 308 6.92 19.16 18.05
N MET A 309 7.55 20.33 18.11
CA MET A 309 7.54 21.31 17.02
C MET A 309 8.36 20.84 15.81
N VAL A 310 9.54 20.24 16.06
CA VAL A 310 10.38 19.62 15.02
C VAL A 310 9.59 18.53 14.31
N TYR A 311 8.92 17.65 15.08
CA TYR A 311 8.05 16.60 14.55
C TYR A 311 6.95 17.17 13.65
N ASP A 312 6.19 18.16 14.12
CA ASP A 312 5.06 18.70 13.36
C ASP A 312 5.50 19.39 12.07
N LYS A 313 6.65 20.07 12.08
CA LYS A 313 7.22 20.71 10.88
C LYS A 313 7.73 19.68 9.88
N LEU A 314 8.50 18.69 10.33
CA LEU A 314 9.04 17.63 9.48
C LEU A 314 7.93 16.76 8.88
N LEU A 315 6.88 16.47 9.65
CA LEU A 315 5.71 15.74 9.16
C LEU A 315 4.96 16.54 8.08
N LYS A 316 4.80 17.85 8.26
CA LYS A 316 4.10 18.73 7.31
C LYS A 316 4.87 18.97 6.01
N SER A 317 6.19 18.83 6.01
CA SER A 317 7.01 19.07 4.82
C SER A 317 6.83 18.02 3.73
N ASN A 318 6.26 16.85 4.05
CA ASN A 318 6.12 15.71 3.13
C ASN A 318 7.46 15.22 2.52
N VAL A 319 8.61 15.54 3.13
CA VAL A 319 9.92 15.18 2.59
C VAL A 319 10.05 13.66 2.34
N THR A 320 9.60 12.83 3.29
CA THR A 320 9.58 11.36 3.11
C THR A 320 8.74 10.94 1.90
N ARG A 321 7.57 11.54 1.72
CA ARG A 321 6.68 11.22 0.59
C ARG A 321 7.39 11.51 -0.72
N TYR A 322 7.94 12.72 -0.88
CA TYR A 322 8.62 13.09 -2.11
C TYR A 322 9.87 12.25 -2.38
N SER A 323 10.62 11.87 -1.34
CA SER A 323 11.76 10.95 -1.48
C SER A 323 11.32 9.53 -1.88
N ASN A 324 10.24 9.00 -1.31
CA ASN A 324 9.67 7.73 -1.76
C ASN A 324 9.18 7.83 -3.22
N ASP A 325 8.46 8.90 -3.58
CA ASP A 325 7.96 9.10 -4.95
C ASP A 325 9.12 9.19 -5.96
N ALA A 326 10.21 9.88 -5.61
CA ALA A 326 11.44 9.97 -6.41
C ALA A 326 12.09 8.59 -6.62
N SER A 327 12.21 7.81 -5.55
CA SER A 327 12.73 6.44 -5.59
C SER A 327 11.89 5.54 -6.51
N LEU A 328 10.56 5.62 -6.41
CA LEU A 328 9.65 4.83 -7.24
C LEU A 328 9.71 5.23 -8.72
N ALA A 329 9.76 6.53 -9.02
CA ALA A 329 9.90 7.00 -10.41
C ALA A 329 11.21 6.54 -11.04
N LEU A 330 12.34 6.62 -10.31
CA LEU A 330 13.64 6.09 -10.74
C LEU A 330 13.61 4.59 -11.01
N ARG A 331 12.93 3.82 -10.15
CA ARG A 331 12.78 2.37 -10.32
C ARG A 331 12.00 2.03 -11.58
N GLU A 332 10.91 2.74 -11.87
CA GLU A 332 10.14 2.52 -13.10
C GLU A 332 10.89 2.96 -14.36
N MET A 333 11.73 4.00 -14.27
CA MET A 333 12.66 4.38 -15.34
C MET A 333 13.71 3.30 -15.58
N ALA A 334 14.34 2.76 -14.52
CA ALA A 334 15.35 1.70 -14.64
C ALA A 334 14.79 0.44 -15.32
N LYS A 335 13.58 0.00 -14.93
CA LYS A 335 12.88 -1.15 -15.54
C LYS A 335 12.58 -0.98 -17.04
N ARG A 336 12.35 0.26 -17.50
CA ARG A 336 11.99 0.55 -18.90
C ARG A 336 13.20 0.90 -19.76
N ASN A 337 14.27 1.41 -19.14
CA ASN A 337 15.51 1.76 -19.84
C ASN A 337 16.26 0.53 -20.35
N SER A 338 16.10 -0.63 -19.70
CA SER A 338 16.62 -1.90 -20.22
C SER A 338 16.01 -2.31 -21.58
N SER A 339 14.91 -1.66 -21.99
CA SER A 339 14.11 -2.07 -23.14
C SER A 339 14.13 -1.05 -24.28
N ASN A 340 14.57 0.21 -24.07
CA ASN A 340 14.49 1.27 -25.08
C ASN A 340 15.70 2.23 -25.05
N ASN A 341 16.17 2.65 -26.23
CA ASN A 341 17.27 3.61 -26.44
C ASN A 341 16.93 5.08 -26.07
N TYR A 342 16.02 5.33 -25.14
CA TYR A 342 15.67 6.70 -24.74
C TYR A 342 16.71 7.30 -23.81
N SER A 343 16.97 8.60 -23.98
CA SER A 343 17.94 9.30 -23.15
C SER A 343 17.37 9.63 -21.77
N LEU A 344 18.15 9.34 -20.72
CA LEU A 344 17.88 9.72 -19.33
C LEU A 344 18.42 11.11 -18.97
N THR A 345 18.88 11.90 -19.96
CA THR A 345 19.51 13.21 -19.75
C THR A 345 18.70 14.10 -18.82
N LYS A 346 17.38 14.19 -19.01
CA LYS A 346 16.52 15.07 -18.19
C LYS A 346 16.59 14.67 -16.71
N ALA A 347 16.39 13.39 -16.39
CA ALA A 347 16.45 12.90 -15.01
C ALA A 347 17.84 13.14 -14.39
N ILE A 348 18.92 12.92 -15.15
CA ILE A 348 20.30 13.15 -14.68
C ILE A 348 20.52 14.64 -14.36
N THR A 349 20.20 15.53 -15.30
CA THR A 349 20.35 16.99 -15.13
C THR A 349 19.55 17.50 -13.94
N TRP A 350 18.31 17.04 -13.78
CA TRP A 350 17.46 17.45 -12.66
C TRP A 350 17.95 16.92 -11.31
N THR A 351 18.48 15.70 -11.27
CA THR A 351 19.10 15.14 -10.07
C THR A 351 20.34 15.95 -9.67
N GLN A 352 21.14 16.40 -10.66
CA GLN A 352 22.32 17.22 -10.41
C GLN A 352 21.94 18.59 -9.86
N TYR A 353 20.98 19.24 -10.52
CA TYR A 353 20.45 20.53 -10.08
C TYR A 353 19.86 20.47 -8.65
N PHE A 354 19.13 19.40 -8.35
CA PHE A 354 18.64 19.14 -6.99
C PHE A 354 19.78 19.04 -5.98
N ALA A 355 20.80 18.23 -6.25
CA ALA A 355 21.91 18.02 -5.34
C ALA A 355 22.72 19.30 -5.11
N GLU A 356 23.03 20.05 -6.19
CA GLU A 356 23.74 21.33 -6.11
C GLU A 356 22.95 22.37 -5.29
N ALA A 357 21.64 22.49 -5.52
CA ALA A 357 20.81 23.43 -4.78
C ALA A 357 20.75 23.09 -3.28
N CYS A 358 20.56 21.81 -2.93
CA CYS A 358 20.58 21.39 -1.53
C CYS A 358 21.97 21.54 -0.90
N GLN A 359 23.05 21.34 -1.65
CA GLN A 359 24.41 21.51 -1.13
C GLN A 359 24.67 22.96 -0.71
N VAL A 360 24.23 23.94 -1.50
CA VAL A 360 24.33 25.37 -1.17
C VAL A 360 23.60 25.67 0.16
N ASP A 361 22.36 25.18 0.31
CA ASP A 361 21.61 25.37 1.56
C ASP A 361 22.30 24.74 2.78
N ILE A 362 23.00 23.61 2.59
CA ILE A 362 23.67 22.88 3.67
C ILE A 362 25.00 23.54 4.06
N ASP A 363 25.79 24.02 3.09
CA ASP A 363 27.11 24.62 3.35
C ASP A 363 27.01 25.94 4.11
N ASP A 364 25.89 26.65 3.98
CA ASP A 364 25.59 27.86 4.75
C ASP A 364 25.31 27.55 6.25
N GLU A 365 25.25 26.27 6.64
CA GLU A 365 24.76 25.84 7.94
C GLU A 365 25.76 25.01 8.77
N GLY A 366 26.19 25.55 9.91
CA GLY A 366 27.31 25.01 10.71
C GLY A 366 27.02 23.90 11.73
N ASN A 367 25.80 23.34 11.83
CA ASN A 367 25.47 22.32 12.85
C ASN A 367 24.90 21.02 12.27
N GLU A 368 25.71 19.96 12.26
CA GLU A 368 25.41 18.64 11.69
C GLU A 368 24.67 17.70 12.67
N ALA A 369 23.41 18.01 13.00
CA ALA A 369 22.60 17.12 13.85
C ALA A 369 21.19 16.88 13.30
N GLY A 370 20.65 15.69 13.57
CA GLY A 370 19.28 15.32 13.22
C GLY A 370 19.02 15.31 11.71
N PHE A 371 17.99 16.03 11.26
CA PHE A 371 17.59 16.08 9.85
C PHE A 371 18.71 16.55 8.92
N LEU A 372 19.52 17.54 9.33
CA LEU A 372 20.57 18.10 8.46
C LEU A 372 21.65 17.06 8.13
N ALA A 373 21.98 16.19 9.09
CA ALA A 373 22.95 15.11 8.86
C ALA A 373 22.45 14.13 7.78
N TYR A 374 21.16 13.77 7.81
CA TYR A 374 20.57 12.92 6.78
C TYR A 374 20.48 13.60 5.42
N ALA A 375 20.16 14.90 5.38
CA ALA A 375 20.12 15.66 4.15
C ALA A 375 21.50 15.77 3.50
N LYS A 376 22.55 16.02 4.29
CA LYS A 376 23.94 16.06 3.84
C LYS A 376 24.41 14.72 3.28
N ASP A 377 24.16 13.63 4.01
CA ASP A 377 24.48 12.29 3.52
C ASP A 377 23.75 11.96 2.21
N MET A 378 22.46 12.28 2.12
CA MET A 378 21.69 12.10 0.88
C MET A 378 22.31 12.87 -0.30
N VAL A 379 22.63 14.16 -0.13
CA VAL A 379 23.17 15.01 -1.21
C VAL A 379 24.52 14.51 -1.69
N LEU A 380 25.41 14.12 -0.77
CA LEU A 380 26.71 13.54 -1.11
C LEU A 380 26.56 12.24 -1.91
N ASN A 381 25.69 11.34 -1.44
CA ASN A 381 25.46 10.05 -2.10
C ASN A 381 24.79 10.22 -3.48
N ILE A 382 23.81 11.11 -3.61
CA ILE A 382 23.16 11.42 -4.90
C ILE A 382 24.17 12.01 -5.88
N SER A 383 25.00 12.96 -5.45
CA SER A 383 26.04 13.57 -6.29
C SER A 383 27.02 12.51 -6.82
N GLY A 384 27.41 11.56 -5.96
CA GLY A 384 28.24 10.41 -6.34
C GLY A 384 27.59 9.47 -7.37
N CYS A 385 26.27 9.35 -7.37
CA CYS A 385 25.53 8.57 -8.39
C CYS A 385 25.64 9.20 -9.78
N ILE A 386 25.72 10.53 -9.85
CA ILE A 386 25.75 11.31 -11.09
C ILE A 386 27.19 11.41 -11.66
N LEU A 387 28.17 11.77 -10.83
CA LEU A 387 29.55 12.05 -11.26
C LEU A 387 30.27 10.83 -11.85
N ASN A 388 29.86 9.62 -11.46
CA ASN A 388 30.36 8.37 -12.04
C ASN A 388 29.93 8.15 -13.50
N GLN A 389 28.96 8.90 -14.02
CA GLN A 389 28.55 8.85 -15.42
C GLN A 389 29.39 9.80 -16.31
N SER A 390 29.73 10.99 -15.81
CA SER A 390 30.43 12.04 -16.56
C SER A 390 31.87 11.67 -16.94
N SER A 391 32.57 10.92 -16.08
CA SER A 391 33.99 10.56 -16.27
C SER A 391 34.22 9.38 -17.22
N ARG A 392 33.18 8.57 -17.53
CA ARG A 392 33.29 7.34 -18.34
C ARG A 392 32.75 7.45 -19.77
N CYS A 393 32.23 8.62 -20.16
CA CYS A 393 31.68 8.86 -21.51
C CYS A 393 32.71 8.91 -22.65
N LYS A 394 34.01 8.69 -22.39
CA LYS A 394 35.01 8.46 -23.43
C LYS A 394 35.20 6.95 -23.68
N GLY A 395 34.20 6.30 -24.30
CA GLY A 395 34.46 5.06 -25.05
C GLY A 395 33.58 3.82 -24.80
N SER A 396 32.68 3.79 -23.81
CA SER A 396 31.86 2.61 -23.50
C SER A 396 30.36 2.91 -23.57
N ARG A 397 29.69 2.45 -24.64
CA ARG A 397 28.24 2.59 -24.84
C ARG A 397 27.47 1.52 -24.04
N ALA A 398 26.58 2.00 -23.16
CA ALA A 398 25.26 1.43 -22.82
C ALA A 398 24.97 0.97 -21.37
N ASP A 399 25.92 0.61 -20.49
CA ASP A 399 25.57 -0.01 -19.19
C ASP A 399 25.74 0.88 -17.93
N THR A 400 26.30 2.09 -18.05
CA THR A 400 26.59 2.96 -16.90
C THR A 400 25.41 3.80 -16.42
N GLY A 401 24.42 4.05 -17.30
CA GLY A 401 23.22 4.83 -16.99
C GLY A 401 22.32 4.19 -15.95
N VAL A 402 22.07 2.88 -16.10
CA VAL A 402 21.14 2.09 -15.27
C VAL A 402 21.67 1.94 -13.84
N ARG A 403 22.96 1.64 -13.67
CA ARG A 403 23.59 1.50 -12.34
C ARG A 403 23.53 2.80 -11.52
N GLY A 404 23.60 3.95 -12.19
CA GLY A 404 23.44 5.25 -11.54
C GLY A 404 22.02 5.49 -11.02
N LEU A 405 21.00 5.05 -11.77
CA LEU A 405 19.60 5.15 -11.35
C LEU A 405 19.26 4.25 -10.17
N GLU A 406 19.75 3.00 -10.16
CA GLU A 406 19.52 2.08 -9.06
C GLU A 406 20.15 2.58 -7.76
N ALA A 407 21.37 3.11 -7.83
CA ALA A 407 22.04 3.74 -6.70
C ALA A 407 21.25 4.98 -6.21
N ALA A 408 20.81 5.86 -7.12
CA ALA A 408 20.01 7.03 -6.76
C ALA A 408 18.66 6.64 -6.12
N CYS A 409 17.99 5.62 -6.67
CA CYS A 409 16.75 5.06 -6.11
C CYS A 409 16.96 4.62 -4.65
N LYS A 410 18.04 3.87 -4.40
CA LYS A 410 18.40 3.44 -3.05
C LYS A 410 18.68 4.62 -2.14
N THR A 411 19.41 5.64 -2.59
CA THR A 411 19.73 6.82 -1.78
C THR A 411 18.47 7.58 -1.35
N PHE A 412 17.51 7.80 -2.25
CA PHE A 412 16.24 8.44 -1.88
C PHE A 412 15.41 7.60 -0.89
N LEU A 413 15.39 6.28 -1.07
CA LEU A 413 14.69 5.37 -0.15
C LEU A 413 15.35 5.33 1.24
N ASP A 414 16.68 5.28 1.29
CA ASP A 414 17.43 5.30 2.55
C ASP A 414 17.25 6.64 3.29
N PHE A 415 17.24 7.76 2.56
CA PHE A 415 16.90 9.06 3.13
C PHE A 415 15.47 9.09 3.70
N ALA A 416 14.47 8.63 2.94
CA ALA A 416 13.09 8.52 3.43
C ALA A 416 13.01 7.68 4.71
N LYS A 417 13.69 6.54 4.75
CA LYS A 417 13.75 5.65 5.93
C LYS A 417 14.38 6.33 7.14
N ASN A 418 15.46 7.09 6.96
CA ASN A 418 16.13 7.82 8.03
C ASN A 418 15.25 8.95 8.59
N VAL A 419 14.49 9.63 7.72
CA VAL A 419 13.51 10.63 8.15
C VAL A 419 12.37 10.00 8.94
N GLU A 420 11.82 8.86 8.51
CA GLU A 420 10.77 8.15 9.26
C GLU A 420 11.26 7.63 10.62
N LEU A 421 12.50 7.18 10.71
CA LEU A 421 13.16 6.86 11.98
C LEU A 421 13.17 8.08 12.92
N LEU A 422 13.63 9.22 12.42
CA LEU A 422 13.67 10.46 13.19
C LEU A 422 12.27 10.91 13.64
N LEU A 423 11.27 10.84 12.74
CA LEU A 423 9.89 11.16 13.08
C LEU A 423 9.35 10.25 14.19
N GLY A 424 9.67 8.95 14.14
CA GLY A 424 9.32 8.00 15.21
C GLY A 424 9.93 8.37 16.57
N GLU A 425 11.22 8.72 16.59
CA GLU A 425 11.91 9.16 17.81
C GLU A 425 11.36 10.48 18.37
N LEU A 426 11.11 11.45 17.49
CA LEU A 426 10.54 12.74 17.88
C LEU A 426 9.11 12.60 18.42
N LEU A 427 8.31 11.70 17.84
CA LEU A 427 6.96 11.41 18.33
C LEU A 427 6.99 10.79 19.73
N GLN A 428 7.90 9.85 20.01
CA GLN A 428 8.06 9.28 21.34
C GLN A 428 8.43 10.35 22.38
N LYS A 429 9.37 11.26 22.02
CA LYS A 429 9.74 12.40 22.88
C LYS A 429 8.56 13.35 23.11
N LYS A 430 7.77 13.64 22.06
CA LYS A 430 6.56 14.47 22.14
C LYS A 430 5.52 13.86 23.09
N GLU A 431 5.31 12.55 23.02
CA GLU A 431 4.37 11.84 23.88
C GLU A 431 4.83 11.78 25.34
N ALA A 432 6.13 11.56 25.59
CA ALA A 432 6.70 11.55 26.94
C ALA A 432 6.54 12.91 27.65
N ASN A 433 6.89 14.00 26.98
CA ASN A 433 6.77 15.35 27.55
C ASN A 433 5.31 15.72 27.88
N GLY A 434 4.35 15.31 27.04
CA GLY A 434 2.94 15.56 27.31
C GLY A 434 2.40 14.79 28.53
N MET A 435 2.94 13.61 28.81
CA MET A 435 2.62 12.84 30.02
C MET A 435 3.20 13.48 31.27
N ASP A 436 4.42 14.01 31.19
CA ASP A 436 5.07 14.71 32.30
C ASP A 436 4.34 16.01 32.67
N GLU A 437 3.88 16.78 31.67
CA GLU A 437 3.04 17.97 31.87
C GLU A 437 1.71 17.61 32.56
N LEU A 438 1.05 16.55 32.11
CA LEU A 438 -0.20 16.08 32.72
C LEU A 438 0.01 15.58 34.16
N ALA A 439 1.09 14.85 34.42
CA ALA A 439 1.46 14.39 35.76
C ALA A 439 1.82 15.56 36.69
N GLY A 440 2.48 16.59 36.17
CA GLY A 440 2.73 17.85 36.87
C GLY A 440 1.44 18.61 37.21
N MET A 441 0.47 18.64 36.29
CA MET A 441 -0.85 19.24 36.56
C MET A 441 -1.63 18.45 37.61
N LEU A 442 -1.62 17.11 37.56
CA LEU A 442 -2.33 16.26 38.51
C LEU A 442 -1.71 16.27 39.92
N SER A 443 -0.39 16.38 40.03
CA SER A 443 0.30 16.51 41.34
C SER A 443 0.05 17.86 42.02
N ASN A 444 -0.25 18.91 41.24
CA ASN A 444 -0.70 20.21 41.75
C ASN A 444 -2.18 20.21 42.18
N VAL A 445 -2.96 19.18 41.83
CA VAL A 445 -4.30 18.93 42.40
C VAL A 445 -4.15 18.08 43.68
N SER A 446 -3.38 18.60 44.64
CA SER A 446 -3.44 18.09 46.02
C SER A 446 -4.79 18.51 46.60
N LEU A 447 -5.64 17.52 46.91
CA LEU A 447 -6.85 17.66 47.72
C LEU A 447 -6.56 18.57 48.92
N GLY A 448 -7.14 19.76 48.92
CA GLY A 448 -7.14 20.63 50.07
C GLY A 448 -7.64 19.84 51.27
N ARG A 449 -6.82 19.77 52.33
CA ARG A 449 -7.22 19.21 53.62
C ARG A 449 -8.56 19.83 54.00
N VAL A 450 -9.62 19.04 53.97
CA VAL A 450 -10.86 19.37 54.66
C VAL A 450 -10.51 19.33 56.15
N ALA A 451 -10.32 20.52 56.73
CA ALA A 451 -10.21 20.67 58.17
C ALA A 451 -11.55 20.25 58.79
N ALA A 452 -11.48 19.33 59.75
CA ALA A 452 -12.60 18.86 60.55
C ALA A 452 -13.12 19.95 61.50
#